data_AF-A0ABD3ZUM2-F1
#
_entry.id   AF-A0ABD3ZUM2-F1
#
_cell.length_a   1.000
_cell.length_b   1.000
_cell.length_c   1.000
_cell.angle_alpha   90.00
_cell.angle_beta   90.00
_cell.angle_gamma   90.00
#
_symmetry.space_group_name_H-M   'P 1'
#
loop_
_entity.id
_entity.type
_entity.pdbx_description
1 polymer ?
#
loop_
_entity_poly.entity_id
_entity_poly.type
_entity_poly.pdbx_seq_one_letter_code
_entity_poly.pdbx_strand_id
1 'polypeptide(L)'
;MVQLIDGEFDEVYGVNGAQVSVNHLLQADKDLLDAMINKFNVLNTDELENVRKEDLKKAITQYYNDKGVTAKITQRISKDDPLYGVSGKADFITFGNVKMKDTNTDVKGIRSIIDKIPDEEVRSIQTFLRKYSDEYKKGGLNGFVMASTGIDAELVGSIFSADGNVAKGKIVKDRFGDIQVMVKNIGEKMPAFIKFFHTILNNSGTVVDQLEENGYIDETQRKSIKKQLKIVNSKIGDIEIQYQQLKYALSTNNVVAIVYYVCELIGSVNELKDAFETLDTETKDALKLIVDGHSIVQMLNALSKEKGFSYKGSDIYFTGKSGSGETIQVNLSSAVRIYQNGMKIVEDMEDAISKYQKVYSQEIDEDFIDKKQAIITAIHHMEENPLHYAFDLQFRLAAGFSHTFDKLEKISVHESFHTGALPANDGIVAELKKQTTEKRDFIKNIRESIEKLFEKEEMISQLFDFQP
;
A
#
# COMPACT_ATOMS: atom_id res chain seq x y z
N MET A 1 21.48 -0.66 8.01
CA MET A 1 22.75 -1.34 7.72
C MET A 1 23.79 -0.32 7.25
N VAL A 2 23.54 0.45 6.18
CA VAL A 2 24.40 1.58 5.74
C VAL A 2 24.84 2.47 6.90
N GLN A 3 23.91 2.93 7.75
CA GLN A 3 24.31 3.75 8.92
C GLN A 3 25.27 3.06 9.90
N LEU A 4 25.19 1.75 10.06
CA LEU A 4 26.09 1.01 10.94
C LEU A 4 27.49 0.85 10.31
N ILE A 5 27.54 0.60 9.00
CA ILE A 5 28.78 0.34 8.25
C ILE A 5 29.49 1.64 7.89
N ASP A 6 28.78 2.64 7.38
CA ASP A 6 29.39 3.81 6.77
C ASP A 6 29.21 5.08 7.62
N GLY A 7 28.15 5.13 8.44
CA GLY A 7 27.86 6.29 9.31
C GLY A 7 27.49 7.57 8.54
N GLU A 8 27.04 7.44 7.30
CA GLU A 8 26.80 8.55 6.35
C GLU A 8 25.68 9.51 6.76
N PHE A 9 24.69 9.05 7.52
CA PHE A 9 23.54 9.87 7.87
C PHE A 9 23.77 10.59 9.21
N ASP A 10 23.26 11.82 9.28
CA ASP A 10 23.23 12.61 10.53
C ASP A 10 22.34 11.94 11.58
N GLU A 11 21.14 11.49 11.17
CA GLU A 11 20.22 10.70 11.99
C GLU A 11 19.43 9.72 11.13
N VAL A 12 19.06 8.57 11.70
CA VAL A 12 18.21 7.56 11.08
C VAL A 12 17.01 7.27 11.96
N TYR A 13 15.82 7.40 11.39
CA TYR A 13 14.55 7.09 12.04
C TYR A 13 13.90 5.86 11.41
N GLY A 14 13.65 4.84 12.24
CA GLY A 14 12.97 3.62 11.83
C GLY A 14 11.62 3.45 12.53
N VAL A 15 10.60 2.97 11.81
CA VAL A 15 9.31 2.54 12.36
C VAL A 15 9.09 1.08 11.99
N ASN A 16 8.85 0.21 12.99
CA ASN A 16 8.72 -1.25 12.81
C ASN A 16 9.81 -1.84 11.92
N GLY A 17 11.02 -1.27 12.00
CA GLY A 17 12.11 -1.65 11.11
C GLY A 17 12.51 -3.10 11.33
N ALA A 18 12.72 -3.83 10.23
CA ALA A 18 13.31 -5.17 10.30
C ALA A 18 14.69 -5.07 10.98
N GLN A 19 14.85 -5.82 12.06
CA GLN A 19 16.10 -5.86 12.81
C GLN A 19 17.15 -6.65 12.03
N VAL A 20 18.42 -6.32 12.24
CA VAL A 20 19.54 -6.94 11.52
C VAL A 20 20.09 -8.12 12.32
N SER A 21 20.38 -9.24 11.66
CA SER A 21 20.90 -10.44 12.33
C SER A 21 22.41 -10.39 12.44
N VAL A 22 22.97 -11.10 13.41
CA VAL A 22 24.42 -11.34 13.56
C VAL A 22 25.03 -11.75 12.23
N ASN A 23 24.45 -12.77 11.57
CA ASN A 23 24.99 -13.29 10.32
C ASN A 23 24.92 -12.25 9.18
N HIS A 24 23.84 -11.47 9.08
CA HIS A 24 23.76 -10.41 8.07
C HIS A 24 24.84 -9.33 8.29
N LEU A 25 25.12 -8.97 9.54
CA LEU A 25 26.15 -7.99 9.87
C LEU A 25 27.56 -8.53 9.55
N LEU A 26 27.87 -9.75 9.98
CA LEU A 26 29.17 -10.39 9.69
C LEU A 26 29.42 -10.58 8.19
N GLN A 27 28.35 -10.82 7.40
CA GLN A 27 28.46 -10.95 5.96
C GLN A 27 28.63 -9.59 5.25
N ALA A 28 28.02 -8.54 5.77
CA ALA A 28 28.00 -7.22 5.14
C ALA A 28 29.19 -6.33 5.52
N ASP A 29 29.68 -6.44 6.75
CA ASP A 29 30.73 -5.59 7.32
C ASP A 29 32.01 -6.42 7.56
N LYS A 30 32.98 -6.30 6.65
CA LYS A 30 34.24 -7.05 6.72
C LYS A 30 35.10 -6.64 7.91
N ASP A 31 35.10 -5.36 8.25
CA ASP A 31 35.87 -4.83 9.39
C ASP A 31 35.29 -5.36 10.71
N LEU A 32 33.95 -5.46 10.80
CA LEU A 32 33.30 -6.15 11.91
C LEU A 32 33.72 -7.62 11.98
N LEU A 33 33.70 -8.33 10.86
CA LEU A 33 34.07 -9.75 10.82
C LEU A 33 35.50 -9.95 11.36
N ASP A 34 36.46 -9.18 10.85
CA ASP A 34 37.86 -9.24 11.30
C ASP A 34 37.99 -8.88 12.79
N ALA A 35 37.24 -7.87 13.26
CA ALA A 35 37.20 -7.53 14.67
C ALA A 35 36.65 -8.67 15.55
N MET A 36 35.63 -9.41 15.09
CA MET A 36 35.08 -10.55 15.82
C MET A 36 36.02 -11.75 15.80
N ILE A 37 36.65 -12.07 14.67
CA ILE A 37 37.66 -13.12 14.55
C ILE A 37 38.80 -12.90 15.55
N ASN A 38 39.34 -11.67 15.57
CA ASN A 38 40.41 -11.30 16.50
C ASN A 38 39.95 -11.32 17.96
N LYS A 39 38.74 -10.82 18.26
CA LYS A 39 38.21 -10.75 19.63
C LYS A 39 37.98 -12.13 20.26
N PHE A 40 37.51 -13.10 19.48
CA PHE A 40 37.25 -14.46 19.95
C PHE A 40 38.41 -15.43 19.71
N ASN A 41 39.51 -14.96 19.11
CA ASN A 41 40.70 -15.74 18.81
C ASN A 41 40.37 -17.03 18.04
N VAL A 42 39.60 -16.86 16.96
CA VAL A 42 39.22 -17.94 16.03
C VAL A 42 39.90 -17.73 14.68
N LEU A 43 39.96 -18.76 13.85
CA LEU A 43 40.71 -18.73 12.58
C LEU A 43 39.87 -18.29 11.39
N ASN A 44 38.55 -18.47 11.44
CA ASN A 44 37.64 -18.23 10.32
C ASN A 44 36.19 -18.04 10.79
N THR A 45 35.32 -17.73 9.84
CA THR A 45 33.87 -17.54 10.06
C THR A 45 33.16 -18.80 10.57
N ASP A 46 33.59 -19.99 10.15
CA ASP A 46 32.98 -21.24 10.58
C ASP A 46 33.23 -21.47 12.08
N GLU A 47 34.42 -21.12 12.57
CA GLU A 47 34.74 -21.16 14.00
C GLU A 47 33.96 -20.11 14.81
N LEU A 48 33.62 -18.95 14.21
CA LEU A 48 32.71 -18.00 14.85
C LEU A 48 31.31 -18.58 15.08
N GLU A 49 30.85 -19.53 14.26
CA GLU A 49 29.54 -20.16 14.48
C GLU A 49 29.47 -20.96 15.78
N ASN A 50 30.63 -21.41 16.30
CA ASN A 50 30.75 -22.14 17.56
C ASN A 50 30.78 -21.20 18.79
N VAL A 51 30.96 -19.90 18.60
CA VAL A 51 30.88 -18.93 19.69
C VAL A 51 29.41 -18.77 20.12
N ARG A 52 29.18 -18.70 21.44
CA ARG A 52 27.82 -18.49 21.96
C ARG A 52 27.22 -17.22 21.35
N LYS A 53 26.05 -17.34 20.73
CA LYS A 53 25.39 -16.24 20.00
C LYS A 53 25.19 -14.99 20.86
N GLU A 54 24.90 -15.14 22.14
CA GLU A 54 24.76 -14.00 23.07
C GLU A 54 26.07 -13.25 23.32
N ASP A 55 27.22 -13.93 23.28
CA ASP A 55 28.53 -13.28 23.40
C ASP A 55 28.86 -12.52 22.11
N LEU A 56 28.56 -13.11 20.94
CA LEU A 56 28.68 -12.43 19.64
C LEU A 56 27.79 -11.19 19.57
N LYS A 57 26.50 -11.29 19.96
CA LYS A 57 25.58 -10.15 19.97
C LYS A 57 26.14 -9.00 20.81
N LYS A 58 26.58 -9.27 22.04
CA LYS A 58 27.18 -8.26 22.92
C LYS A 58 28.44 -7.63 22.31
N ALA A 59 29.30 -8.43 21.71
CA ALA A 59 30.53 -7.95 21.08
C ALA A 59 30.26 -7.05 19.87
N ILE A 60 29.31 -7.43 19.01
CA ILE A 60 28.89 -6.66 17.84
C ILE A 60 28.18 -5.36 18.27
N THR A 61 27.31 -5.42 19.28
CA THR A 61 26.68 -4.22 19.86
C THR A 61 27.73 -3.24 20.37
N GLN A 62 28.74 -3.73 21.10
CA GLN A 62 29.82 -2.89 21.59
C GLN A 62 30.62 -2.26 20.44
N TYR A 63 30.99 -3.04 19.43
CA TYR A 63 31.74 -2.56 18.26
C TYR A 63 31.06 -1.34 17.60
N TYR A 64 29.76 -1.44 17.31
CA TYR A 64 29.04 -0.32 16.69
C TYR A 64 28.80 0.86 17.64
N ASN A 65 28.68 0.61 18.96
CA ASN A 65 28.64 1.69 19.95
C ASN A 65 29.97 2.44 20.01
N ASP A 66 31.10 1.74 20.00
CA ASP A 66 32.44 2.33 20.03
C ASP A 66 32.72 3.14 18.76
N LYS A 67 32.17 2.70 17.63
CA LYS A 67 32.18 3.44 16.36
C LYS A 67 31.33 4.73 16.40
N GLY A 68 30.47 4.90 17.41
CA GLY A 68 29.65 6.10 17.60
C GLY A 68 28.44 6.23 16.65
N VAL A 69 28.17 5.22 15.81
CA VAL A 69 27.10 5.27 14.79
C VAL A 69 25.71 4.98 15.34
N THR A 70 25.62 4.31 16.50
CA THR A 70 24.33 3.86 17.07
C THR A 70 23.56 4.98 17.76
N ALA A 71 24.25 6.01 18.28
CA ALA A 71 23.62 7.14 18.95
C ALA A 71 22.70 7.96 18.03
N LYS A 72 22.97 7.91 16.72
CA LYS A 72 22.21 8.58 15.65
C LYS A 72 20.99 7.79 15.17
N ILE A 73 20.75 6.59 15.72
CA ILE A 73 19.65 5.73 15.31
C ILE A 73 18.52 5.84 16.34
N THR A 74 17.34 6.24 15.88
CA THR A 74 16.11 6.20 16.68
C THR A 74 15.11 5.24 16.06
N GLN A 75 14.55 4.34 16.86
CA GLN A 75 13.57 3.37 16.40
C GLN A 75 12.28 3.48 17.22
N ARG A 76 11.14 3.42 16.52
CA ARG A 76 9.84 3.18 17.12
C ARG A 76 9.35 1.81 16.71
N ILE A 77 9.07 0.95 17.68
CA ILE A 77 8.68 -0.42 17.42
C ILE A 77 7.33 -0.67 18.08
N SER A 78 6.39 -1.21 17.30
CA SER A 78 5.13 -1.69 17.82
C SER A 78 5.37 -2.98 18.61
N LYS A 79 4.76 -3.10 19.79
CA LYS A 79 4.74 -4.35 20.54
C LYS A 79 3.95 -5.44 19.83
N ASP A 80 3.05 -5.05 18.93
CA ASP A 80 2.17 -5.93 18.16
C ASP A 80 2.73 -6.25 16.78
N ASP A 81 3.87 -5.63 16.41
CA ASP A 81 4.57 -5.92 15.17
C ASP A 81 5.02 -7.40 15.15
N PRO A 82 4.61 -8.19 14.15
CA PRO A 82 5.03 -9.58 14.03
C PRO A 82 6.55 -9.74 13.91
N LEU A 83 7.26 -8.76 13.32
CA LEU A 83 8.72 -8.79 13.23
C LEU A 83 9.36 -8.64 14.62
N TYR A 84 8.81 -7.75 15.45
CA TYR A 84 9.20 -7.67 16.86
C TYR A 84 8.84 -8.96 17.61
N GLY A 85 7.65 -9.52 17.32
CA GLY A 85 7.16 -10.77 17.86
C GLY A 85 8.13 -11.94 17.69
N VAL A 86 8.67 -12.12 16.49
CA VAL A 86 9.65 -13.18 16.20
C VAL A 86 11.09 -12.78 16.53
N SER A 87 11.35 -11.50 16.81
CA SER A 87 12.72 -11.01 16.98
C SER A 87 13.46 -11.62 18.17
N GLY A 88 12.73 -12.07 19.19
CA GLY A 88 13.30 -12.74 20.36
C GLY A 88 13.94 -14.11 20.06
N LYS A 89 13.51 -14.77 18.99
CA LYS A 89 13.98 -16.12 18.59
C LYS A 89 15.06 -16.12 17.53
N ALA A 90 15.22 -14.99 16.85
CA ALA A 90 16.23 -14.82 15.84
C ALA A 90 17.48 -14.17 16.46
N ASP A 91 18.62 -14.33 15.79
CA ASP A 91 19.88 -13.72 16.20
C ASP A 91 19.92 -12.22 15.84
N PHE A 92 18.79 -11.51 16.01
CA PHE A 92 18.67 -10.09 15.72
C PHE A 92 19.29 -9.23 16.82
N ILE A 93 19.84 -8.09 16.40
CA ILE A 93 20.35 -7.04 17.26
C ILE A 93 19.59 -5.77 16.95
N THR A 94 19.11 -5.11 18.01
CA THR A 94 18.49 -3.80 17.93
C THR A 94 19.48 -2.72 18.35
N PHE A 95 19.66 -1.70 17.51
CA PHE A 95 20.61 -0.61 17.72
C PHE A 95 19.91 0.73 17.97
N GLY A 96 20.58 1.59 18.73
CA GLY A 96 20.15 2.96 18.97
C GLY A 96 19.05 3.11 20.02
N ASN A 97 18.36 4.25 19.99
CA ASN A 97 17.31 4.60 20.94
C ASN A 97 15.96 3.99 20.53
N VAL A 98 15.48 3.02 21.29
CA VAL A 98 14.25 2.27 20.97
C VAL A 98 13.09 2.74 21.83
N LYS A 99 12.00 3.16 21.19
CA LYS A 99 10.74 3.54 21.83
C LYS A 99 9.66 2.54 21.45
N MET A 100 9.24 1.74 22.42
CA MET A 100 8.15 0.78 22.23
C MET A 100 6.80 1.47 22.33
N LYS A 101 5.85 1.09 21.47
CA LYS A 101 4.47 1.54 21.54
C LYS A 101 3.53 0.35 21.40
N ASP A 102 2.51 0.31 22.23
CA ASP A 102 1.37 -0.59 22.07
C ASP A 102 0.44 0.03 21.02
N THR A 103 0.21 -0.69 19.91
CA THR A 103 -0.56 -0.21 18.77
C THR A 103 -1.96 -0.78 18.70
N ASN A 104 -2.22 -1.86 19.42
CA ASN A 104 -3.53 -2.46 19.53
C ASN A 104 -3.79 -2.89 20.98
N THR A 105 -4.67 -2.15 21.67
CA THR A 105 -5.00 -2.42 23.07
C THR A 105 -5.92 -3.63 23.28
N ASP A 106 -6.51 -4.15 22.21
CA ASP A 106 -7.49 -5.23 22.29
C ASP A 106 -6.83 -6.62 22.29
N VAL A 107 -5.58 -6.70 21.81
CA VAL A 107 -4.78 -7.93 21.78
C VAL A 107 -3.41 -7.68 22.37
N LYS A 108 -2.71 -8.74 22.78
CA LYS A 108 -1.30 -8.64 23.15
C LYS A 108 -0.45 -9.16 22.00
N GLY A 109 0.57 -8.39 21.59
CA GLY A 109 1.52 -8.82 20.56
C GLY A 109 2.06 -10.24 20.72
N ILE A 110 2.28 -10.92 19.58
CA ILE A 110 2.57 -12.36 19.50
C ILE A 110 3.88 -12.81 20.17
N ARG A 111 4.72 -11.88 20.65
CA ARG A 111 6.00 -12.22 21.29
C ARG A 111 5.82 -13.19 22.46
N SER A 112 4.77 -12.99 23.26
CA SER A 112 4.43 -13.88 24.39
C SER A 112 4.10 -15.31 23.97
N ILE A 113 3.65 -15.49 22.72
CA ILE A 113 3.31 -16.77 22.11
C ILE A 113 4.58 -17.43 21.57
N ILE A 114 5.33 -16.68 20.76
CA ILE A 114 6.53 -17.18 20.08
C ILE A 114 7.64 -17.49 21.10
N ASP A 115 7.77 -16.70 22.16
CA ASP A 115 8.80 -16.91 23.20
C ASP A 115 8.69 -18.27 23.90
N LYS A 116 7.50 -18.90 23.88
CA LYS A 116 7.24 -20.23 24.45
C LYS A 116 7.67 -21.39 23.55
N ILE A 117 7.97 -21.14 22.27
CA ILE A 117 8.43 -22.17 21.34
C ILE A 117 9.96 -22.27 21.40
N PRO A 118 10.55 -23.48 21.50
CA PRO A 118 12.00 -23.65 21.44
C PRO A 118 12.64 -23.08 20.17
N ASP A 119 13.78 -22.41 20.31
CA ASP A 119 14.47 -21.72 19.20
C ASP A 119 14.83 -22.68 18.06
N GLU A 120 15.27 -23.90 18.39
CA GLU A 120 15.61 -24.93 17.39
C GLU A 120 14.39 -25.35 16.55
N GLU A 121 13.21 -25.41 17.16
CA GLU A 121 11.97 -25.77 16.47
C GLU A 121 11.50 -24.64 15.57
N VAL A 122 11.57 -23.38 16.03
CA VAL A 122 11.30 -22.19 15.19
C VAL A 122 12.24 -22.18 13.97
N ARG A 123 13.54 -22.40 14.17
CA ARG A 123 14.53 -22.45 13.07
C ARG A 123 14.28 -23.60 12.10
N SER A 124 13.90 -24.77 12.62
CA SER A 124 13.53 -25.94 11.81
C SER A 124 12.32 -25.63 10.91
N ILE A 125 11.26 -25.05 11.47
CA ILE A 125 10.05 -24.63 10.73
C ILE A 125 10.41 -23.62 9.64
N GLN A 126 11.14 -22.56 9.99
CA GLN A 126 11.54 -21.51 9.03
C GLN A 126 12.40 -22.06 7.88
N THR A 127 13.37 -22.91 8.20
CA THR A 127 14.27 -23.53 7.21
C THR A 127 13.48 -24.41 6.24
N PHE A 128 12.55 -25.20 6.75
CA PHE A 128 11.71 -26.05 5.92
C PHE A 128 10.79 -25.22 5.01
N LEU A 129 10.08 -24.22 5.55
CA LEU A 129 9.19 -23.36 4.77
C LEU A 129 9.94 -22.59 3.68
N ARG A 130 11.14 -22.07 3.97
CA ARG A 130 11.96 -21.32 2.99
C ARG A 130 12.36 -22.17 1.78
N LYS A 131 12.57 -23.48 1.97
CA LYS A 131 12.93 -24.39 0.87
C LYS A 131 11.84 -24.48 -0.21
N TYR A 132 10.58 -24.21 0.16
CA TYR A 132 9.41 -24.38 -0.71
C TYR A 132 8.66 -23.07 -0.97
N SER A 133 9.33 -21.92 -0.78
CA SER A 133 8.69 -20.61 -0.92
C SER A 133 8.23 -20.32 -2.34
N ASP A 134 8.96 -20.81 -3.35
CA ASP A 134 8.64 -20.55 -4.76
C ASP A 134 7.47 -21.42 -5.23
N GLU A 135 7.39 -22.66 -4.76
CA GLU A 135 6.26 -23.54 -5.01
C GLU A 135 4.99 -23.03 -4.31
N TYR A 136 5.11 -22.50 -3.10
CA TYR A 136 4.00 -21.82 -2.43
C TYR A 136 3.52 -20.60 -3.22
N LYS A 137 4.43 -19.76 -3.75
CA LYS A 137 4.03 -18.60 -4.59
C LYS A 137 3.30 -19.03 -5.86
N LYS A 138 3.69 -20.15 -6.47
CA LYS A 138 3.09 -20.65 -7.71
C LYS A 138 1.73 -21.34 -7.51
N GLY A 139 1.58 -22.10 -6.44
CA GLY A 139 0.43 -22.99 -6.25
C GLY A 139 -0.26 -22.89 -4.88
N GLY A 140 0.04 -21.87 -4.08
CA GLY A 140 -0.43 -21.72 -2.71
C GLY A 140 -0.06 -22.91 -1.83
N LEU A 141 -0.94 -23.24 -0.89
CA LEU A 141 -0.77 -24.38 0.00
C LEU A 141 -0.64 -25.71 -0.76
N ASN A 142 -1.39 -25.89 -1.85
CA ASN A 142 -1.30 -27.09 -2.67
C ASN A 142 0.09 -27.23 -3.33
N GLY A 143 0.63 -26.14 -3.86
CA GLY A 143 1.99 -26.11 -4.41
C GLY A 143 3.04 -26.51 -3.38
N PHE A 144 2.94 -25.96 -2.16
CA PHE A 144 3.80 -26.34 -1.04
C PHE A 144 3.67 -27.82 -0.68
N VAL A 145 2.44 -28.32 -0.46
CA VAL A 145 2.19 -29.70 -0.02
C VAL A 145 2.71 -30.71 -1.05
N MET A 146 2.42 -30.52 -2.33
CA MET A 146 2.87 -31.43 -3.39
C MET A 146 4.41 -31.42 -3.51
N ALA A 147 5.02 -30.23 -3.51
CA ALA A 147 6.47 -30.10 -3.63
C ALA A 147 7.23 -30.67 -2.42
N SER A 148 6.68 -30.53 -1.21
CA SER A 148 7.28 -30.97 0.04
C SER A 148 7.07 -32.44 0.35
N THR A 149 5.99 -33.05 -0.16
CA THR A 149 5.76 -34.51 -0.08
C THR A 149 6.45 -35.28 -1.19
N GLY A 150 6.75 -34.63 -2.33
CA GLY A 150 7.30 -35.28 -3.52
C GLY A 150 6.25 -35.89 -4.43
N ILE A 151 4.97 -35.64 -4.16
CA ILE A 151 3.84 -36.09 -4.95
C ILE A 151 3.72 -35.21 -6.21
N ASP A 152 3.57 -35.85 -7.37
CA ASP A 152 3.35 -35.18 -8.65
C ASP A 152 1.85 -34.90 -8.84
N ALA A 153 1.46 -33.63 -8.71
CA ALA A 153 0.08 -33.21 -8.79
C ALA A 153 -0.59 -33.50 -10.15
N GLU A 154 0.16 -33.46 -11.25
CA GLU A 154 -0.37 -33.70 -12.59
C GLU A 154 -0.59 -35.19 -12.83
N LEU A 155 0.39 -36.02 -12.45
CA LEU A 155 0.27 -37.47 -12.49
C LEU A 155 -0.90 -37.94 -11.63
N VAL A 156 -1.01 -37.41 -10.41
CA VAL A 156 -2.14 -37.65 -9.51
C VAL A 156 -3.46 -37.21 -10.16
N GLY A 157 -3.54 -35.97 -10.64
CA GLY A 157 -4.74 -35.46 -11.30
C GLY A 157 -5.19 -36.35 -12.45
N SER A 158 -4.26 -36.83 -13.28
CA SER A 158 -4.56 -37.73 -14.40
C SER A 158 -5.13 -39.09 -13.96
N ILE A 159 -4.64 -39.66 -12.85
CA ILE A 159 -5.12 -40.94 -12.33
C ILE A 159 -6.49 -40.77 -11.66
N PHE A 160 -6.70 -39.72 -10.88
CA PHE A 160 -7.96 -39.54 -10.15
C PHE A 160 -9.12 -39.05 -11.02
N SER A 161 -8.83 -38.32 -12.10
CA SER A 161 -9.85 -37.85 -13.07
C SER A 161 -10.29 -38.91 -14.09
N ALA A 162 -9.58 -40.03 -14.19
CA ALA A 162 -9.93 -41.09 -15.14
C ALA A 162 -11.16 -41.90 -14.71
N ASP A 163 -12.08 -42.13 -15.65
CA ASP A 163 -13.36 -42.80 -15.39
C ASP A 163 -13.22 -44.32 -15.31
N GLY A 164 -13.50 -44.88 -14.12
CA GLY A 164 -13.44 -46.30 -13.85
C GLY A 164 -12.03 -46.90 -13.67
N ASN A 165 -11.97 -48.07 -13.03
CA ASN A 165 -10.72 -48.73 -12.65
C ASN A 165 -9.86 -49.17 -13.85
N VAL A 166 -10.47 -49.44 -15.00
CA VAL A 166 -9.75 -49.84 -16.23
C VAL A 166 -8.95 -48.67 -16.81
N ALA A 167 -9.53 -47.47 -16.86
CA ALA A 167 -8.84 -46.28 -17.35
C ALA A 167 -7.70 -45.86 -16.41
N LYS A 168 -7.93 -45.94 -15.09
CA LYS A 168 -6.90 -45.71 -14.07
C LYS A 168 -5.73 -46.69 -14.21
N GLY A 169 -6.04 -47.98 -14.36
CA GLY A 169 -5.03 -49.02 -14.57
C GLY A 169 -4.22 -48.83 -15.85
N LYS A 170 -4.84 -48.31 -16.92
CA LYS A 170 -4.14 -47.96 -18.16
C LYS A 170 -3.14 -46.81 -17.94
N ILE A 171 -3.55 -45.74 -17.26
CA ILE A 171 -2.65 -44.60 -16.97
C ILE A 171 -1.48 -45.04 -16.09
N VAL A 172 -1.73 -45.86 -15.06
CA VAL A 172 -0.67 -46.41 -14.19
C VAL A 172 0.33 -47.24 -15.00
N LYS A 173 -0.15 -48.03 -15.96
CA LYS A 173 0.72 -48.82 -16.85
C LYS A 173 1.51 -47.93 -17.81
N ASP A 174 0.85 -47.00 -18.48
CA ASP A 174 1.44 -46.16 -19.51
C ASP A 174 2.44 -45.14 -18.93
N ARG A 175 2.20 -44.70 -17.69
CA ARG A 175 3.04 -43.74 -16.95
C ARG A 175 3.80 -44.36 -15.78
N PHE A 176 4.08 -45.67 -15.83
CA PHE A 176 4.74 -46.36 -14.72
C PHE A 176 6.14 -45.78 -14.40
N GLY A 177 6.87 -45.33 -15.42
CA GLY A 177 8.16 -44.64 -15.23
C GLY A 177 8.02 -43.36 -14.40
N ASP A 178 6.97 -42.57 -14.64
CA ASP A 178 6.68 -41.35 -13.87
C ASP A 178 6.31 -41.69 -12.42
N ILE A 179 5.56 -42.77 -12.21
CA ILE A 179 5.26 -43.27 -10.86
C ILE A 179 6.53 -43.67 -10.12
N GLN A 180 7.49 -44.33 -10.79
CA GLN A 180 8.78 -44.67 -10.17
C GLN A 180 9.57 -43.43 -9.77
N VAL A 181 9.58 -42.39 -10.61
CA VAL A 181 10.21 -41.10 -10.29
C VAL A 181 9.53 -40.44 -9.10
N MET A 182 8.19 -40.42 -9.06
CA MET A 182 7.42 -39.89 -7.95
C MET A 182 7.71 -40.65 -6.65
N VAL A 183 7.75 -41.99 -6.69
CA VAL A 183 8.06 -42.81 -5.52
C VAL A 183 9.46 -42.52 -4.98
N LYS A 184 10.45 -42.31 -5.87
CA LYS A 184 11.78 -41.86 -5.46
C LYS A 184 11.71 -40.51 -4.75
N ASN A 185 11.00 -39.53 -5.32
CA ASN A 185 10.84 -38.21 -4.72
C ASN A 185 10.13 -38.25 -3.36
N ILE A 186 9.10 -39.09 -3.21
CA ILE A 186 8.42 -39.36 -1.93
C ILE A 186 9.41 -39.93 -0.92
N GLY A 187 10.21 -40.92 -1.35
CA GLY A 187 11.28 -41.51 -0.53
C GLY A 187 12.23 -40.47 0.06
N GLU A 188 12.62 -39.48 -0.75
CA GLU A 188 13.56 -38.43 -0.37
C GLU A 188 12.93 -37.31 0.48
N LYS A 189 11.68 -36.93 0.22
CA LYS A 189 11.07 -35.71 0.79
C LYS A 189 10.10 -35.97 1.94
N MET A 190 9.37 -37.08 1.92
CA MET A 190 8.34 -37.41 2.92
C MET A 190 8.86 -37.43 4.37
N PRO A 191 10.07 -37.95 4.69
CA PRO A 191 10.57 -37.92 6.05
C PRO A 191 10.72 -36.50 6.62
N ALA A 192 11.18 -35.55 5.80
CA ALA A 192 11.32 -34.16 6.20
C ALA A 192 9.96 -33.48 6.38
N PHE A 193 8.99 -33.81 5.52
CA PHE A 193 7.60 -33.35 5.64
C PHE A 193 6.94 -33.83 6.93
N ILE A 194 7.05 -35.12 7.25
CA ILE A 194 6.52 -35.70 8.49
C ILE A 194 7.16 -35.00 9.70
N LYS A 195 8.49 -34.89 9.74
CA LYS A 195 9.21 -34.21 10.83
C LYS A 195 8.75 -32.76 11.00
N PHE A 196 8.54 -32.04 9.91
CA PHE A 196 8.03 -30.67 9.94
C PHE A 196 6.66 -30.59 10.61
N PHE A 197 5.72 -31.46 10.24
CA PHE A 197 4.39 -31.48 10.84
C PHE A 197 4.40 -31.88 12.31
N HIS A 198 5.22 -32.86 12.73
CA HIS A 198 5.40 -33.16 14.15
C HIS A 198 5.91 -31.96 14.93
N THR A 199 6.86 -31.21 14.38
CA THR A 199 7.39 -29.99 15.02
C THR A 199 6.28 -28.95 15.23
N ILE A 200 5.42 -28.74 14.23
CA ILE A 200 4.26 -27.85 14.36
C ILE A 200 3.27 -28.38 15.41
N LEU A 201 2.88 -29.65 15.30
CA LEU A 201 1.83 -30.25 16.13
C LEU A 201 2.21 -30.27 17.61
N ASN A 202 3.49 -30.54 17.93
CA ASN A 202 4.02 -30.51 19.30
C ASN A 202 3.84 -29.15 19.99
N ASN A 203 3.85 -28.05 19.22
CA ASN A 203 3.69 -26.69 19.73
C ASN A 203 2.28 -26.13 19.56
N SER A 204 1.50 -26.72 18.66
CA SER A 204 0.21 -26.18 18.21
C SER A 204 -0.80 -25.99 19.34
N GLY A 205 -0.84 -26.90 20.31
CA GLY A 205 -1.75 -26.79 21.48
C GLY A 205 -1.48 -25.52 22.29
N THR A 206 -0.21 -25.31 22.65
CA THR A 206 0.22 -24.11 23.37
C THR A 206 -0.03 -22.85 22.57
N VAL A 207 0.29 -22.85 21.27
CA VAL A 207 0.05 -21.69 20.39
C VAL A 207 -1.44 -21.32 20.36
N VAL A 208 -2.33 -22.29 20.19
CA VAL A 208 -3.78 -22.03 20.11
C VAL A 208 -4.35 -21.53 21.44
N ASP A 209 -3.91 -22.10 22.56
CA ASP A 209 -4.31 -21.59 23.88
C ASP A 209 -3.82 -20.15 24.10
N GLN A 210 -2.61 -19.84 23.64
CA GLN A 210 -2.09 -18.47 23.72
C GLN A 210 -2.78 -17.50 22.77
N LEU A 211 -3.23 -17.92 21.58
CA LEU A 211 -4.00 -17.04 20.70
C LEU A 211 -5.29 -16.58 21.38
N GLU A 212 -5.98 -17.47 22.10
CA GLU A 212 -7.17 -17.11 22.89
C GLU A 212 -6.80 -16.20 24.08
N GLU A 213 -5.81 -16.58 24.90
CA GLU A 213 -5.38 -15.79 26.07
C GLU A 213 -4.90 -14.37 25.73
N ASN A 214 -4.37 -14.17 24.52
CA ASN A 214 -3.90 -12.87 24.02
C ASN A 214 -4.96 -12.13 23.18
N GLY A 215 -6.20 -12.65 23.08
CA GLY A 215 -7.35 -11.95 22.49
C GLY A 215 -7.48 -12.07 20.97
N TYR A 216 -6.69 -12.93 20.31
CA TYR A 216 -6.73 -13.08 18.85
C TYR A 216 -7.90 -13.94 18.35
N ILE A 217 -8.35 -14.87 19.17
CA ILE A 217 -9.46 -15.78 18.85
C ILE A 217 -10.36 -15.95 20.07
N ASP A 218 -11.61 -16.33 19.85
CA ASP A 218 -12.54 -16.69 20.92
C ASP A 218 -12.51 -18.20 21.27
N GLU A 219 -13.27 -18.57 22.32
CA GLU A 219 -13.35 -19.96 22.80
C GLU A 219 -13.93 -20.92 21.74
N THR A 220 -14.84 -20.43 20.88
CA THR A 220 -15.46 -21.23 19.81
C THR A 220 -14.44 -21.55 18.74
N GLN A 221 -13.72 -20.54 18.26
CA GLN A 221 -12.64 -20.67 17.29
C GLN A 221 -11.54 -21.58 17.83
N ARG A 222 -11.12 -21.40 19.09
CA ARG A 222 -10.15 -22.27 19.75
C ARG A 222 -10.57 -23.75 19.73
N LYS A 223 -11.82 -24.06 20.09
CA LYS A 223 -12.33 -25.44 20.07
C LYS A 223 -12.33 -26.01 18.64
N SER A 224 -12.74 -25.21 17.66
CA SER A 224 -12.73 -25.56 16.24
C SER A 224 -11.30 -25.87 15.76
N ILE A 225 -10.36 -24.96 15.99
CA ILE A 225 -8.95 -25.10 15.62
C ILE A 225 -8.34 -26.35 16.28
N LYS A 226 -8.54 -26.57 17.58
CA LYS A 226 -8.04 -27.78 18.26
C LYS A 226 -8.62 -29.07 17.67
N LYS A 227 -9.88 -29.07 17.24
CA LYS A 227 -10.49 -30.22 16.54
C LYS A 227 -9.81 -30.46 15.20
N GLN A 228 -9.58 -29.42 14.40
CA GLN A 228 -8.89 -29.55 13.12
C GLN A 228 -7.44 -30.01 13.28
N LEU A 229 -6.71 -29.51 14.27
CA LEU A 229 -5.35 -29.97 14.57
C LEU A 229 -5.29 -31.46 14.95
N LYS A 230 -6.33 -32.00 15.62
CA LYS A 230 -6.43 -33.44 15.88
C LYS A 230 -6.62 -34.24 14.58
N ILE A 231 -7.41 -33.72 13.64
CA ILE A 231 -7.59 -34.34 12.32
C ILE A 231 -6.25 -34.32 11.56
N VAL A 232 -5.55 -33.18 11.55
CA VAL A 232 -4.22 -33.07 10.95
C VAL A 232 -3.25 -34.08 11.57
N ASN A 233 -3.19 -34.18 12.90
CA ASN A 233 -2.33 -35.15 13.58
C ASN A 233 -2.67 -36.60 13.20
N SER A 234 -3.95 -36.96 13.13
CA SER A 234 -4.38 -38.29 12.67
C SER A 234 -3.91 -38.57 11.24
N LYS A 235 -4.06 -37.61 10.33
CA LYS A 235 -3.71 -37.77 8.92
C LYS A 235 -2.21 -37.84 8.68
N ILE A 236 -1.42 -37.11 9.48
CA ILE A 236 0.04 -37.27 9.48
C ILE A 236 0.44 -38.67 9.97
N GLY A 237 -0.27 -39.22 10.96
CA GLY A 237 -0.10 -40.62 11.37
C GLY A 237 -0.44 -41.62 10.26
N ASP A 238 -1.54 -41.41 9.52
CA ASP A 238 -1.91 -42.23 8.37
C ASP A 238 -0.80 -42.20 7.29
N ILE A 239 -0.29 -41.00 6.98
CA ILE A 239 0.80 -40.79 6.03
C ILE A 239 2.07 -41.53 6.48
N GLU A 240 2.42 -41.48 7.76
CA GLU A 240 3.58 -42.20 8.29
C GLU A 240 3.43 -43.72 8.12
N ILE A 241 2.26 -44.27 8.47
CA ILE A 241 1.95 -45.70 8.29
C ILE A 241 2.09 -46.10 6.82
N GLN A 242 1.43 -45.37 5.91
CA GLN A 242 1.45 -45.68 4.48
C GLN A 242 2.86 -45.52 3.90
N TYR A 243 3.65 -44.56 4.36
CA TYR A 243 5.04 -44.38 3.94
C TYR A 243 5.92 -45.58 4.36
N GLN A 244 5.75 -46.11 5.57
CA GLN A 244 6.48 -47.33 5.98
C GLN A 244 6.06 -48.54 5.15
N GLN A 245 4.76 -48.68 4.86
CA GLN A 245 4.26 -49.76 4.01
C GLN A 245 4.76 -49.65 2.56
N LEU A 246 4.84 -48.43 2.02
CA LEU A 246 5.45 -48.16 0.72
C LEU A 246 6.92 -48.60 0.70
N LYS A 247 7.69 -48.29 1.74
CA LYS A 247 9.09 -48.75 1.85
C LYS A 247 9.21 -50.27 1.88
N TYR A 248 8.31 -50.95 2.60
CA TYR A 248 8.28 -52.40 2.63
C TYR A 248 7.92 -53.00 1.26
N ALA A 249 6.92 -52.43 0.58
CA ALA A 249 6.54 -52.83 -0.77
C ALA A 249 7.68 -52.65 -1.79
N LEU A 250 8.45 -51.56 -1.66
CA LEU A 250 9.67 -51.33 -2.44
C LEU A 250 10.74 -52.39 -2.18
N SER A 251 10.98 -52.74 -0.91
CA SER A 251 11.97 -53.76 -0.55
C SER A 251 11.64 -55.17 -1.07
N THR A 252 10.36 -55.43 -1.33
CA THR A 252 9.85 -56.72 -1.84
C THR A 252 9.53 -56.69 -3.34
N ASN A 253 9.81 -55.56 -4.02
CA ASN A 253 9.45 -55.33 -5.43
C ASN A 253 7.98 -55.61 -5.75
N ASN A 254 7.07 -55.44 -4.78
CA ASN A 254 5.65 -55.68 -4.98
C ASN A 254 4.99 -54.47 -5.63
N VAL A 255 4.96 -54.46 -6.97
CA VAL A 255 4.44 -53.35 -7.79
C VAL A 255 2.99 -52.98 -7.46
N VAL A 256 2.12 -53.96 -7.22
CA VAL A 256 0.72 -53.70 -6.87
C VAL A 256 0.62 -52.99 -5.53
N ALA A 257 1.38 -53.45 -4.53
CA ALA A 257 1.42 -52.80 -3.22
C ALA A 257 2.04 -51.39 -3.28
N ILE A 258 3.08 -51.18 -4.11
CA ILE A 258 3.68 -49.85 -4.32
C ILE A 258 2.62 -48.87 -4.82
N VAL A 259 1.89 -49.22 -5.89
CA VAL A 259 0.84 -48.36 -6.44
C VAL A 259 -0.27 -48.12 -5.43
N TYR A 260 -0.68 -49.15 -4.69
CA TYR A 260 -1.70 -49.03 -3.65
C TYR A 260 -1.29 -48.02 -2.57
N TYR A 261 -0.11 -48.17 -1.95
CA TYR A 261 0.33 -47.28 -0.88
C TYR A 261 0.64 -45.85 -1.36
N VAL A 262 1.03 -45.68 -2.62
CA VAL A 262 1.12 -44.35 -3.24
C VAL A 262 -0.26 -43.69 -3.31
N CYS A 263 -1.28 -44.41 -3.79
CA CYS A 263 -2.65 -43.88 -3.86
C CYS A 263 -3.20 -43.53 -2.47
N GLU A 264 -2.93 -44.37 -1.47
CA GLU A 264 -3.32 -44.13 -0.07
C GLU A 264 -2.64 -42.85 0.49
N LEU A 265 -1.33 -42.69 0.26
CA LEU A 265 -0.59 -41.47 0.64
C LEU A 265 -1.22 -40.22 0.04
N ILE A 266 -1.56 -40.28 -1.25
CA ILE A 266 -2.21 -39.16 -1.94
C ILE A 266 -3.57 -38.87 -1.33
N GLY A 267 -4.36 -39.91 -1.01
CA GLY A 267 -5.64 -39.78 -0.34
C GLY A 267 -5.50 -39.03 0.99
N SER A 268 -4.59 -39.48 1.86
CA SER A 268 -4.35 -38.85 3.16
C SER A 268 -3.80 -37.41 3.04
N VAL A 269 -2.97 -37.13 2.05
CA VAL A 269 -2.48 -35.77 1.75
C VAL A 269 -3.61 -34.86 1.26
N ASN A 270 -4.52 -35.37 0.43
CA ASN A 270 -5.68 -34.60 -0.04
C ASN A 270 -6.67 -34.32 1.11
N GLU A 271 -6.87 -35.28 2.02
CA GLU A 271 -7.73 -35.10 3.19
C GLU A 271 -7.20 -34.06 4.19
N LEU A 272 -5.88 -33.79 4.22
CA LEU A 272 -5.33 -32.67 4.98
C LEU A 272 -5.86 -31.32 4.49
N LYS A 273 -6.22 -31.21 3.20
CA LYS A 273 -6.65 -29.96 2.59
C LYS A 273 -7.91 -29.41 3.25
N ASP A 274 -8.91 -30.24 3.50
CA ASP A 274 -10.18 -29.80 4.11
C ASP A 274 -9.96 -29.26 5.54
N ALA A 275 -9.07 -29.91 6.29
CA ALA A 275 -8.67 -29.44 7.61
C ALA A 275 -7.94 -28.09 7.54
N PHE A 276 -7.06 -27.90 6.54
CA PHE A 276 -6.37 -26.64 6.32
C PHE A 276 -7.30 -25.52 5.85
N GLU A 277 -8.28 -25.79 4.99
CA GLU A 277 -9.28 -24.80 4.57
C GLU A 277 -10.11 -24.29 5.76
N THR A 278 -10.45 -25.19 6.68
CA THR A 278 -11.12 -24.80 7.92
C THR A 278 -10.20 -23.98 8.83
N LEU A 279 -8.94 -24.41 9.00
CA LEU A 279 -7.95 -23.66 9.80
C LEU A 279 -7.68 -22.26 9.23
N ASP A 280 -7.58 -22.11 7.91
CA ASP A 280 -7.44 -20.81 7.25
C ASP A 280 -8.62 -19.89 7.58
N THR A 281 -9.84 -20.41 7.46
CA THR A 281 -11.07 -19.67 7.79
C THR A 281 -11.08 -19.22 9.24
N GLU A 282 -10.80 -20.12 10.18
CA GLU A 282 -10.84 -19.85 11.62
C GLU A 282 -9.73 -18.89 12.09
N THR A 283 -8.60 -18.86 11.38
CA THR A 283 -7.42 -18.05 11.76
C THR A 283 -7.28 -16.76 10.96
N LYS A 284 -8.09 -16.54 9.92
CA LYS A 284 -7.97 -15.40 9.00
C LYS A 284 -7.94 -14.04 9.70
N ASP A 285 -8.87 -13.80 10.61
CA ASP A 285 -8.97 -12.51 11.29
C ASP A 285 -7.83 -12.32 12.30
N ALA A 286 -7.43 -13.39 13.01
CA ALA A 286 -6.26 -13.37 13.87
C ALA A 286 -4.99 -13.05 13.09
N LEU A 287 -4.77 -13.70 11.94
CA LEU A 287 -3.63 -13.45 11.05
C LEU A 287 -3.65 -12.01 10.53
N LYS A 288 -4.82 -11.47 10.19
CA LYS A 288 -4.97 -10.07 9.78
C LYS A 288 -4.57 -9.12 10.91
N LEU A 289 -5.02 -9.34 12.14
CA LEU A 289 -4.62 -8.53 13.30
C LEU A 289 -3.11 -8.56 13.53
N ILE A 290 -2.49 -9.73 13.38
CA ILE A 290 -1.04 -9.90 13.49
C ILE A 290 -0.33 -9.09 12.40
N VAL A 291 -0.76 -9.19 11.13
CA VAL A 291 -0.14 -8.44 10.03
C VAL A 291 -0.36 -6.93 10.19
N ASP A 292 -1.55 -6.51 10.61
CA ASP A 292 -1.90 -5.10 10.81
C ASP A 292 -1.04 -4.45 11.91
N GLY A 293 -0.55 -5.22 12.89
CA GLY A 293 0.40 -4.74 13.92
C GLY A 293 1.72 -4.19 13.33
N HIS A 294 2.09 -4.59 12.12
CA HIS A 294 3.24 -4.03 11.40
C HIS A 294 2.95 -2.65 10.77
N SER A 295 1.68 -2.26 10.63
CA SER A 295 1.28 -1.08 9.86
C SER A 295 1.70 0.24 10.49
N ILE A 296 2.26 1.14 9.68
CA ILE A 296 2.54 2.52 10.07
C ILE A 296 1.27 3.27 10.49
N VAL A 297 0.11 2.93 9.90
CA VAL A 297 -1.18 3.55 10.25
C VAL A 297 -1.55 3.23 11.69
N GLN A 298 -1.32 1.99 12.15
CA GLN A 298 -1.57 1.61 13.54
C GLN A 298 -0.61 2.33 14.50
N MET A 299 0.66 2.44 14.12
CA MET A 299 1.63 3.23 14.90
C MET A 299 1.21 4.70 15.02
N LEU A 300 0.82 5.33 13.90
CA LEU A 300 0.39 6.73 13.89
C LEU A 300 -0.85 6.92 14.77
N ASN A 301 -1.87 6.07 14.61
CA ASN A 301 -3.08 6.08 15.43
C ASN A 301 -2.77 5.95 16.93
N ALA A 302 -1.85 5.05 17.29
CA ALA A 302 -1.47 4.85 18.68
C ALA A 302 -0.75 6.07 19.27
N LEU A 303 0.05 6.77 18.47
CA LEU A 303 0.76 7.99 18.87
C LEU A 303 -0.16 9.22 18.93
N SER A 304 -1.22 9.23 18.12
CA SER A 304 -2.09 10.39 17.92
C SER A 304 -3.39 10.34 18.71
N LYS A 305 -3.73 9.19 19.32
CA LYS A 305 -4.99 8.95 20.04
C LYS A 305 -5.33 10.02 21.08
N GLU A 306 -4.34 10.49 21.84
CA GLU A 306 -4.51 11.51 22.88
C GLU A 306 -4.78 12.92 22.33
N LYS A 307 -4.46 13.16 21.06
CA LYS A 307 -4.63 14.44 20.37
C LYS A 307 -5.91 14.50 19.51
N GLY A 308 -6.76 13.48 19.57
CA GLY A 308 -7.99 13.41 18.76
C GLY A 308 -7.76 13.11 17.28
N PHE A 309 -6.52 12.89 16.83
CA PHE A 309 -6.24 12.51 15.44
C PHE A 309 -6.28 11.01 15.23
N SER A 310 -6.73 10.62 14.04
CA SER A 310 -6.68 9.25 13.54
C SER A 310 -6.40 9.24 12.05
N TYR A 311 -5.95 8.09 11.56
CA TYR A 311 -5.50 7.86 10.21
C TYR A 311 -6.24 6.66 9.65
N LYS A 312 -6.76 6.80 8.43
CA LYS A 312 -7.40 5.73 7.68
C LYS A 312 -6.87 5.76 6.25
N GLY A 313 -5.99 4.82 5.94
CA GLY A 313 -5.21 4.86 4.69
C GLY A 313 -4.31 6.10 4.69
N SER A 314 -4.43 6.94 3.65
CA SER A 314 -3.71 8.22 3.55
C SER A 314 -4.48 9.41 4.11
N ASP A 315 -5.73 9.21 4.56
CA ASP A 315 -6.56 10.30 5.06
C ASP A 315 -6.38 10.50 6.56
N ILE A 316 -6.31 11.76 6.96
CA ILE A 316 -6.23 12.20 8.35
C ILE A 316 -7.64 12.62 8.80
N TYR A 317 -8.02 12.12 9.95
CA TYR A 317 -9.27 12.41 10.62
C TYR A 317 -8.98 13.05 11.96
N PHE A 318 -9.89 13.93 12.38
CA PHE A 318 -9.91 14.47 13.72
C PHE A 318 -11.23 14.19 14.37
N THR A 319 -11.19 13.92 15.66
CA THR A 319 -12.34 13.69 16.51
C THR A 319 -12.27 14.63 17.70
N GLY A 320 -13.21 15.57 17.74
CA GLY A 320 -13.37 16.54 18.81
C GLY A 320 -14.79 16.47 19.40
N LYS A 321 -15.08 17.36 20.35
CA LYS A 321 -16.43 17.54 20.90
C LYS A 321 -17.00 18.88 20.47
N SER A 322 -18.29 18.91 20.13
CA SER A 322 -19.05 20.13 19.89
C SER A 322 -19.24 20.90 21.20
N GLY A 323 -19.71 22.15 21.11
CA GLY A 323 -20.16 22.93 22.28
C GLY A 323 -21.34 22.28 23.04
N SER A 324 -22.09 21.36 22.40
CA SER A 324 -23.13 20.54 23.04
C SER A 324 -22.62 19.22 23.64
N GLY A 325 -21.32 18.92 23.51
CA GLY A 325 -20.68 17.70 24.00
C GLY A 325 -20.77 16.50 23.06
N GLU A 326 -21.41 16.65 21.89
CA GLU A 326 -21.50 15.61 20.86
C GLU A 326 -20.14 15.40 20.17
N THR A 327 -19.83 14.16 19.81
CA THR A 327 -18.58 13.85 19.12
C THR A 327 -18.67 14.25 17.65
N ILE A 328 -17.78 15.13 17.21
CA ILE A 328 -17.66 15.53 15.80
C ILE A 328 -16.40 14.86 15.24
N GLN A 329 -16.57 14.16 14.11
CA GLN A 329 -15.45 13.63 13.34
C GLN A 329 -15.35 14.34 11.99
N VAL A 330 -14.17 14.85 11.66
CA VAL A 330 -13.89 15.56 10.41
C VAL A 330 -12.79 14.85 9.63
N ASN A 331 -13.00 14.58 8.34
CA ASN A 331 -11.93 14.16 7.44
C ASN A 331 -11.16 15.41 6.97
N LEU A 332 -10.01 15.66 7.57
CA LEU A 332 -9.17 16.81 7.29
C LEU A 332 -8.60 16.78 5.87
N SER A 333 -8.13 15.62 5.43
CA SER A 333 -7.60 15.46 4.08
C SER A 333 -8.63 15.85 3.01
N SER A 334 -9.89 15.49 3.21
CA SER A 334 -10.97 15.87 2.30
C SER A 334 -11.27 17.37 2.35
N ALA A 335 -11.24 17.99 3.53
CA ALA A 335 -11.45 19.42 3.64
C ALA A 335 -10.34 20.25 2.98
N VAL A 336 -9.07 19.83 3.15
CA VAL A 336 -7.92 20.43 2.45
C VAL A 336 -8.11 20.31 0.94
N ARG A 337 -8.49 19.13 0.43
CA ARG A 337 -8.78 18.94 -1.00
C ARG A 337 -9.90 19.85 -1.51
N ILE A 338 -11.00 19.99 -0.74
CA ILE A 338 -12.11 20.90 -1.09
C ILE A 338 -11.61 22.34 -1.15
N TYR A 339 -10.81 22.77 -0.18
CA TYR A 339 -10.26 24.12 -0.14
C TYR A 339 -9.34 24.40 -1.34
N GLN A 340 -8.35 23.54 -1.57
CA GLN A 340 -7.36 23.74 -2.64
C GLN A 340 -7.99 23.68 -4.03
N ASN A 341 -8.79 22.65 -4.31
CA ASN A 341 -9.46 22.52 -5.60
C ASN A 341 -10.52 23.61 -5.79
N GLY A 342 -11.25 23.96 -4.73
CA GLY A 342 -12.22 25.04 -4.74
C GLY A 342 -11.55 26.38 -5.05
N MET A 343 -10.39 26.66 -4.44
CA MET A 343 -9.69 27.92 -4.69
C MET A 343 -9.15 28.04 -6.09
N LYS A 344 -8.61 26.96 -6.62
CA LYS A 344 -8.22 26.91 -8.03
C LYS A 344 -9.38 27.21 -8.98
N ILE A 345 -10.56 26.63 -8.73
CA ILE A 345 -11.76 26.88 -9.56
C ILE A 345 -12.18 28.36 -9.50
N VAL A 346 -12.10 28.98 -8.33
CA VAL A 346 -12.41 30.42 -8.17
C VAL A 346 -11.38 31.27 -8.91
N GLU A 347 -10.09 30.96 -8.82
CA GLU A 347 -9.03 31.65 -9.57
C GLU A 347 -9.27 31.54 -11.08
N ASP A 348 -9.59 30.35 -11.59
CA ASP A 348 -9.95 30.13 -13.00
C ASP A 348 -11.18 30.96 -13.42
N MET A 349 -12.17 31.13 -12.52
CA MET A 349 -13.33 32.01 -12.77
C MET A 349 -12.93 33.48 -12.82
N GLU A 350 -12.08 33.95 -11.89
CA GLU A 350 -11.58 35.33 -11.87
C GLU A 350 -10.79 35.67 -13.14
N ASP A 351 -9.97 34.75 -13.62
CA ASP A 351 -9.23 34.88 -14.87
C ASP A 351 -10.16 34.90 -16.08
N ALA A 352 -11.17 34.02 -16.12
CA ALA A 352 -12.17 34.00 -17.20
C ALA A 352 -13.00 35.29 -17.25
N ILE A 353 -13.41 35.83 -16.09
CA ILE A 353 -14.13 37.10 -16.00
C ILE A 353 -13.24 38.25 -16.48
N SER A 354 -11.98 38.27 -16.05
CA SER A 354 -10.99 39.28 -16.48
C SER A 354 -10.78 39.26 -17.99
N LYS A 355 -10.68 38.05 -18.57
CA LYS A 355 -10.56 37.87 -20.02
C LYS A 355 -11.82 38.31 -20.77
N TYR A 356 -13.00 37.95 -20.28
CA TYR A 356 -14.28 38.38 -20.85
C TYR A 356 -14.40 39.90 -20.86
N GLN A 357 -14.11 40.55 -19.72
CA GLN A 357 -14.16 42.01 -19.60
C GLN A 357 -13.21 42.69 -20.60
N LYS A 358 -11.98 42.15 -20.75
CA LYS A 358 -11.01 42.66 -21.73
C LYS A 358 -11.50 42.52 -23.16
N VAL A 359 -11.99 41.35 -23.56
CA VAL A 359 -12.48 41.09 -24.92
C VAL A 359 -13.66 42.01 -25.25
N TYR A 360 -14.61 42.16 -24.32
CA TYR A 360 -15.75 43.06 -24.52
C TYR A 360 -15.30 44.51 -24.73
N SER A 361 -14.40 45.02 -23.87
CA SER A 361 -13.88 46.38 -24.00
C SER A 361 -13.21 46.63 -25.35
N GLN A 362 -12.44 45.65 -25.85
CA GLN A 362 -11.72 45.77 -27.12
C GLN A 362 -12.63 45.62 -28.34
N GLU A 363 -13.46 44.58 -28.37
CA GLU A 363 -14.24 44.23 -29.57
C GLU A 363 -15.55 45.02 -29.69
N ILE A 364 -16.07 45.55 -28.59
CA ILE A 364 -17.36 46.26 -28.57
C ILE A 364 -17.15 47.74 -28.32
N ASP A 365 -16.53 48.12 -27.20
CA ASP A 365 -16.45 49.54 -26.81
C ASP A 365 -15.44 50.30 -27.69
N GLU A 366 -14.21 49.80 -27.81
CA GLU A 366 -13.15 50.41 -28.62
C GLU A 366 -13.48 50.37 -30.12
N ASP A 367 -13.84 49.22 -30.68
CA ASP A 367 -14.18 49.08 -32.10
C ASP A 367 -15.39 49.96 -32.51
N PHE A 368 -16.39 50.12 -31.63
CA PHE A 368 -17.50 51.05 -31.88
C PHE A 368 -17.01 52.50 -31.95
N ILE A 369 -16.18 52.92 -31.00
CA ILE A 369 -15.61 54.28 -30.98
C ILE A 369 -14.76 54.51 -32.23
N ASP A 370 -13.91 53.55 -32.60
CA ASP A 370 -13.03 53.64 -33.77
C ASP A 370 -13.83 53.74 -35.07
N LYS A 371 -14.85 52.89 -35.25
CA LYS A 371 -15.74 52.95 -36.42
C LYS A 371 -16.54 54.24 -36.48
N LYS A 372 -17.05 54.71 -35.33
CA LYS A 372 -17.74 56.01 -35.25
C LYS A 372 -16.80 57.15 -35.66
N GLN A 373 -15.58 57.16 -35.14
CA GLN A 373 -14.59 58.19 -35.45
C GLN A 373 -14.16 58.13 -36.93
N ALA A 374 -14.03 56.95 -37.51
CA ALA A 374 -13.74 56.78 -38.93
C ALA A 374 -14.86 57.35 -39.81
N ILE A 375 -16.13 57.13 -39.45
CA ILE A 375 -17.28 57.71 -40.16
C ILE A 375 -17.29 59.23 -40.02
N ILE A 376 -17.12 59.78 -38.80
CA ILE A 376 -17.04 61.23 -38.57
C ILE A 376 -15.91 61.85 -39.41
N THR A 377 -14.75 61.21 -39.45
CA THR A 377 -13.60 61.67 -40.24
C THR A 377 -13.91 61.68 -41.73
N ALA A 378 -14.60 60.64 -42.23
CA ALA A 378 -15.03 60.60 -43.62
C ALA A 378 -16.08 61.67 -43.95
N ILE A 379 -17.03 61.95 -43.03
CA ILE A 379 -18.01 63.02 -43.16
C ILE A 379 -17.31 64.38 -43.23
N HIS A 380 -16.42 64.69 -42.29
CA HIS A 380 -15.68 65.96 -42.30
C HIS A 380 -14.89 66.15 -43.59
N HIS A 381 -14.22 65.09 -44.07
CA HIS A 381 -13.48 65.15 -45.33
C HIS A 381 -14.41 65.44 -46.52
N MET A 382 -15.63 64.88 -46.54
CA MET A 382 -16.64 65.18 -47.55
C MET A 382 -17.12 66.63 -47.51
N GLU A 383 -17.37 67.17 -46.31
CA GLU A 383 -17.87 68.53 -46.13
C GLU A 383 -16.81 69.59 -46.45
N GLU A 384 -15.55 69.33 -46.11
CA GLU A 384 -14.40 70.20 -46.41
C GLU A 384 -14.00 70.16 -47.89
N ASN A 385 -14.23 69.03 -48.58
CA ASN A 385 -13.81 68.83 -49.96
C ASN A 385 -14.97 68.44 -50.91
N PRO A 386 -16.03 69.26 -51.07
CA PRO A 386 -17.21 68.90 -51.86
C PRO A 386 -16.88 68.48 -53.29
N LEU A 387 -15.93 69.17 -53.94
CA LEU A 387 -15.55 68.91 -55.34
C LEU A 387 -14.98 67.51 -55.57
N HIS A 388 -14.30 66.92 -54.58
CA HIS A 388 -13.76 65.55 -54.69
C HIS A 388 -14.86 64.49 -54.82
N TYR A 389 -16.07 64.81 -54.37
CA TYR A 389 -17.21 63.89 -54.35
C TYR A 389 -18.27 64.22 -55.41
N ALA A 390 -18.03 65.23 -56.25
CA ALA A 390 -18.99 65.67 -57.27
C ALA A 390 -19.36 64.55 -58.24
N PHE A 391 -18.38 63.74 -58.67
CA PHE A 391 -18.62 62.61 -59.57
C PHE A 391 -19.47 61.52 -58.90
N ASP A 392 -19.15 61.14 -57.66
CA ASP A 392 -19.91 60.09 -56.97
C ASP A 392 -21.35 60.52 -56.64
N LEU A 393 -21.57 61.80 -56.29
CA LEU A 393 -22.93 62.33 -56.09
C LEU A 393 -23.73 62.38 -57.39
N GLN A 394 -23.12 62.85 -58.48
CA GLN A 394 -23.75 62.98 -59.79
C GLN A 394 -24.16 61.63 -60.40
N PHE A 395 -23.37 60.58 -60.16
CA PHE A 395 -23.59 59.28 -60.81
C PHE A 395 -24.10 58.16 -59.89
N ARG A 396 -23.86 58.20 -58.58
CA ARG A 396 -24.25 57.10 -57.66
C ARG A 396 -25.44 57.42 -56.75
N LEU A 397 -25.57 58.65 -56.27
CA LEU A 397 -26.55 58.99 -55.22
C LEU A 397 -27.72 59.85 -55.70
N ALA A 398 -27.50 60.70 -56.70
CA ALA A 398 -28.46 61.68 -57.18
C ALA A 398 -28.70 61.58 -58.69
N ALA A 399 -28.72 60.35 -59.23
CA ALA A 399 -29.01 60.12 -60.64
C ALA A 399 -30.38 60.71 -61.01
N GLY A 400 -30.37 61.89 -61.66
CA GLY A 400 -31.55 62.64 -62.06
C GLY A 400 -31.78 63.99 -61.37
N PHE A 401 -31.00 64.36 -60.34
CA PHE A 401 -31.14 65.65 -59.63
C PHE A 401 -30.01 66.66 -59.91
N SER A 402 -28.98 66.26 -60.67
CA SER A 402 -27.81 67.08 -60.99
C SER A 402 -27.51 67.00 -62.49
N HIS A 403 -27.42 68.14 -63.18
CA HIS A 403 -27.02 68.22 -64.59
C HIS A 403 -25.50 68.10 -64.75
N THR A 404 -25.03 67.79 -65.96
CA THR A 404 -23.61 67.50 -66.29
C THR A 404 -22.64 68.65 -66.00
N PHE A 405 -23.17 69.85 -65.65
CA PHE A 405 -22.40 71.07 -65.43
C PHE A 405 -22.71 71.77 -64.09
N ASP A 406 -23.51 71.15 -63.22
CA ASP A 406 -23.84 71.74 -61.93
C ASP A 406 -22.61 71.70 -61.01
N LYS A 407 -22.32 72.83 -60.37
CA LYS A 407 -21.18 72.96 -59.46
C LYS A 407 -21.63 72.60 -58.04
N LEU A 408 -21.05 71.54 -57.48
CA LEU A 408 -21.25 71.19 -56.09
C LEU A 408 -20.47 72.16 -55.19
N GLU A 409 -21.18 73.06 -54.52
CA GLU A 409 -20.56 74.10 -53.68
C GLU A 409 -20.41 73.70 -52.22
N LYS A 410 -21.33 72.87 -51.70
CA LYS A 410 -21.32 72.42 -50.31
C LYS A 410 -21.96 71.04 -50.17
N ILE A 411 -21.35 70.19 -49.34
CA ILE A 411 -22.00 69.01 -48.76
C ILE A 411 -22.26 69.34 -47.30
N SER A 412 -23.43 68.97 -46.79
CA SER A 412 -23.75 69.03 -45.36
C SER A 412 -24.42 67.72 -44.98
N VAL A 413 -23.76 66.96 -44.13
CA VAL A 413 -24.30 65.70 -43.62
C VAL A 413 -25.03 65.99 -42.32
N HIS A 414 -26.21 65.41 -42.16
CA HIS A 414 -26.96 65.43 -40.91
C HIS A 414 -26.94 64.01 -40.37
N GLU A 415 -25.94 63.70 -39.56
CA GLU A 415 -25.76 62.38 -39.00
C GLU A 415 -26.49 62.20 -37.66
N SER A 416 -27.01 60.99 -37.46
CA SER A 416 -27.43 60.51 -36.15
C SER A 416 -26.98 59.06 -36.01
N PHE A 417 -26.08 58.83 -35.06
CA PHE A 417 -25.58 57.49 -34.74
C PHE A 417 -26.53 56.85 -33.73
N HIS A 418 -27.45 56.03 -34.24
CA HIS A 418 -28.32 55.21 -33.39
C HIS A 418 -27.69 53.84 -33.20
N THR A 419 -27.29 53.52 -31.97
CA THR A 419 -26.99 52.13 -31.59
C THR A 419 -28.22 51.53 -30.93
N GLY A 420 -28.52 50.27 -31.23
CA GLY A 420 -29.34 49.47 -30.31
C GLY A 420 -28.68 49.46 -28.93
N ALA A 421 -29.46 49.33 -27.86
CA ALA A 421 -28.88 49.23 -26.52
C ALA A 421 -27.90 48.04 -26.50
N LEU A 422 -26.61 48.31 -26.34
CA LEU A 422 -25.63 47.26 -26.08
C LEU A 422 -26.02 46.59 -24.74
N PRO A 423 -25.92 45.26 -24.63
CA PRO A 423 -26.18 44.59 -23.36
C PRO A 423 -25.22 45.15 -22.31
N ALA A 424 -25.76 45.58 -21.17
CA ALA A 424 -24.99 46.22 -20.09
C ALA A 424 -23.95 45.25 -19.51
N ASN A 425 -22.73 45.29 -20.05
CA ASN A 425 -21.64 44.40 -19.67
C ASN A 425 -21.24 44.61 -18.21
N ASP A 426 -21.26 45.85 -17.73
CA ASP A 426 -20.93 46.18 -16.34
C ASP A 426 -21.80 45.43 -15.33
N GLY A 427 -23.10 45.27 -15.63
CA GLY A 427 -24.02 44.52 -14.78
C GLY A 427 -23.70 43.03 -14.74
N ILE A 428 -23.35 42.45 -15.90
CA ILE A 428 -22.98 41.03 -16.03
C ILE A 428 -21.66 40.77 -15.30
N VAL A 429 -20.64 41.60 -15.55
CA VAL A 429 -19.32 41.48 -14.90
C VAL A 429 -19.44 41.68 -13.39
N ALA A 430 -20.22 42.66 -12.93
CA ALA A 430 -20.44 42.89 -11.50
C ALA A 430 -21.09 41.68 -10.83
N GLU A 431 -22.11 41.09 -11.45
CA GLU A 431 -22.78 39.89 -10.91
C GLU A 431 -21.85 38.67 -10.91
N LEU A 432 -21.06 38.46 -11.97
CA LEU A 432 -20.08 37.37 -12.03
C LEU A 432 -18.98 37.53 -10.96
N LYS A 433 -18.45 38.74 -10.76
CA LYS A 433 -17.47 39.04 -9.70
C LYS A 433 -18.07 38.84 -8.31
N LYS A 434 -19.32 39.27 -8.11
CA LYS A 434 -20.05 39.05 -6.85
C LYS A 434 -20.20 37.55 -6.54
N GLN A 435 -20.70 36.75 -7.47
CA GLN A 435 -20.85 35.30 -7.28
C GLN A 435 -19.50 34.61 -7.02
N THR A 436 -18.44 35.05 -7.70
CA THR A 436 -17.09 34.51 -7.52
C THR A 436 -16.53 34.85 -6.14
N THR A 437 -16.80 36.08 -5.65
CA THR A 437 -16.45 36.51 -4.29
C THR A 437 -17.21 35.70 -3.24
N GLU A 438 -18.52 35.52 -3.40
CA GLU A 438 -19.34 34.70 -2.50
C GLU A 438 -18.84 33.25 -2.42
N LYS A 439 -18.45 32.65 -3.55
CA LYS A 439 -17.84 31.32 -3.60
C LYS A 439 -16.48 31.28 -2.89
N ARG A 440 -15.64 32.29 -3.09
CA ARG A 440 -14.35 32.43 -2.41
C ARG A 440 -14.52 32.50 -0.90
N ASP A 441 -15.44 33.33 -0.44
CA ASP A 441 -15.71 33.50 0.98
C ASP A 441 -16.30 32.22 1.58
N PHE A 442 -17.19 31.53 0.87
CA PHE A 442 -17.69 30.22 1.29
C PHE A 442 -16.55 29.19 1.50
N ILE A 443 -15.60 29.09 0.56
CA ILE A 443 -14.46 28.18 0.67
C ILE A 443 -13.53 28.57 1.83
N LYS A 444 -13.26 29.87 2.01
CA LYS A 444 -12.49 30.38 3.17
C LYS A 444 -13.19 30.06 4.50
N ASN A 445 -14.51 30.20 4.56
CA ASN A 445 -15.29 29.88 5.74
C ASN A 445 -15.19 28.39 6.13
N ILE A 446 -15.04 27.47 5.17
CA ILE A 446 -14.78 26.04 5.46
C ILE A 446 -13.42 25.89 6.16
N ARG A 447 -12.35 26.50 5.63
CA ARG A 447 -11.03 26.50 6.27
C ARG A 447 -11.10 27.06 7.69
N GLU A 448 -11.67 28.25 7.86
CA GLU A 448 -11.76 28.91 9.16
C GLU A 448 -12.58 28.10 10.18
N SER A 449 -13.68 27.48 9.74
CA SER A 449 -14.52 26.65 10.60
C SER A 449 -13.75 25.43 11.10
N ILE A 450 -12.92 24.84 10.23
CA ILE A 450 -12.04 23.75 10.60
C ILE A 450 -10.95 24.27 11.53
N GLU A 451 -10.20 25.32 11.20
CA GLU A 451 -9.16 25.86 12.10
C GLU A 451 -9.68 26.23 13.50
N LYS A 452 -10.92 26.73 13.60
CA LYS A 452 -11.59 27.04 14.88
C LYS A 452 -11.88 25.79 15.72
N LEU A 453 -12.18 24.65 15.10
CA LEU A 453 -12.42 23.39 15.83
C LEU A 453 -11.16 22.82 16.49
N PHE A 454 -9.98 23.34 16.15
CA PHE A 454 -8.68 22.80 16.55
C PHE A 454 -7.81 23.84 17.27
N GLU A 455 -8.41 24.89 17.83
CA GLU A 455 -7.70 25.96 18.55
C GLU A 455 -6.50 26.55 17.76
N LYS A 456 -6.63 26.70 16.43
CA LYS A 456 -5.53 27.12 15.54
C LYS A 456 -4.24 26.35 15.79
N GLU A 457 -4.29 25.03 15.67
CA GLU A 457 -3.07 24.23 15.63
C GLU A 457 -2.26 24.59 14.37
N GLU A 458 -1.05 25.12 14.54
CA GLU A 458 -0.19 25.64 13.46
C GLU A 458 0.02 24.59 12.34
N MET A 459 0.17 23.32 12.73
CA MET A 459 0.30 22.20 11.79
C MET A 459 -0.90 22.05 10.85
N ILE A 460 -2.11 22.33 11.31
CA ILE A 460 -3.32 22.18 10.49
C ILE A 460 -3.43 23.32 9.49
N SER A 461 -3.12 24.55 9.93
CA SER A 461 -3.15 25.70 9.02
C SER A 461 -2.15 25.51 7.87
N GLN A 462 -0.96 24.98 8.18
CA GLN A 462 0.06 24.64 7.17
C GLN A 462 -0.42 23.59 6.15
N LEU A 463 -1.29 22.64 6.52
CA LEU A 463 -1.82 21.65 5.57
C LEU A 463 -2.67 22.28 4.47
N PHE A 464 -3.40 23.37 4.77
CA PHE A 464 -4.21 24.07 3.77
C PHE A 464 -3.36 24.85 2.77
N ASP A 465 -2.21 25.37 3.22
CA ASP A 465 -1.30 26.20 2.43
C ASP A 465 -0.26 25.38 1.64
N PHE A 466 -0.14 24.08 1.92
CA PHE A 466 0.79 23.18 1.24
C PHE A 466 0.34 22.88 -0.20
N GLN A 467 1.08 23.38 -1.20
CA GLN A 467 0.93 22.96 -2.59
C GLN A 467 1.94 21.82 -2.90
N PRO A 468 1.50 20.69 -3.51
CA PRO A 468 2.35 19.56 -3.86
C PRO A 468 3.53 19.90 -4.77
#